data_AF-F4S7N7-F1
#
_entry.id   AF-F4S7N7-F1
#
_cell.length_a   1.000
_cell.length_b   1.000
_cell.length_c   1.000
_cell.angle_alpha   90.00
_cell.angle_beta   90.00
_cell.angle_gamma   90.00
#
_symmetry.space_group_name_H-M   'P 1'
#
loop_
_entity.id
_entity.type
_entity.pdbx_description
1 polymer ?
#
loop_
_entity_poly.entity_id
_entity_poly.type
_entity_poly.pdbx_seq_one_letter_code
_entity_poly.pdbx_strand_id
1 'polypeptide(L)'
;MRALSDQLVQNPKAGPLVLKFGQAGAGKTVTAPVTEIHAAFSNGGRLGYLRRNILVERGLMPEKESLGGGDRLIMDLMHWGRNGLRLISTSLLGANVHITFQTEWMAKQLVRRDQENRVYSGGLLSDVTYRFFKHGYLLTTSMYSDVLHRWILVQLTWMWGLEEGHYWAHFTTLLRQISQADLTYHKRDLLTQQVVDFSLAQKKGFVSAYMEVFNEADPAKALDKLKGCHEHFRQLVTRIKRNRNVVDASQLAKFERMAYNLLEPDKPNGLTLGQKFEQLARLFPKAKPWLDWWNTSDIHSMLFCARPRLPLDDPPLEDGSNLDAKLPETTNGQESMHRQYYILTSGQCTIVQGFVQLLLFTESLKRDDQQVRRGISIKYGNNWDSVVETLGLLTPLMSSSLAPKSSAGPMDLSTSIATVTLPISLILPATIRASATNAGRQLRWKACFLLFQLCGWKV
;
A
#
# COMPACT_ATOMS: atom_id res chain seq x y z
N MET A 1 2.60 -45.46 18.00
CA MET A 1 3.63 -44.64 17.30
C MET A 1 4.92 -45.40 17.04
N ARG A 2 5.54 -46.12 18.00
CA ARG A 2 6.74 -46.95 17.75
C ARG A 2 6.53 -48.00 16.64
N ALA A 3 5.48 -48.81 16.73
CA ALA A 3 5.15 -49.80 15.70
C ALA A 3 4.96 -49.22 14.28
N LEU A 4 4.40 -48.00 14.16
CA LEU A 4 4.31 -47.29 12.88
C LEU A 4 5.70 -46.86 12.39
N SER A 5 6.54 -46.35 13.28
CA SER A 5 7.93 -45.98 12.96
C SER A 5 8.72 -47.19 12.46
N ASP A 6 8.57 -48.35 13.09
CA ASP A 6 9.32 -49.56 12.72
C ASP A 6 8.90 -50.06 11.33
N GLN A 7 7.60 -50.06 11.01
CA GLN A 7 7.11 -50.40 9.68
C GLN A 7 7.58 -49.40 8.60
N LEU A 8 7.63 -48.09 8.93
CA LEU A 8 8.09 -47.06 8.00
C LEU A 8 9.61 -47.13 7.73
N VAL A 9 10.40 -47.56 8.71
CA VAL A 9 11.86 -47.79 8.54
C VAL A 9 12.11 -49.04 7.70
N GLN A 10 11.30 -50.09 7.85
CA GLN A 10 11.40 -51.32 7.05
C GLN A 10 11.00 -51.10 5.57
N ASN A 11 10.05 -50.19 5.30
CA ASN A 11 9.60 -49.88 3.94
C ASN A 11 9.42 -48.36 3.72
N PRO A 12 10.51 -47.58 3.64
CA PRO A 12 10.45 -46.12 3.58
C PRO A 12 9.83 -45.59 2.27
N LYS A 13 9.80 -46.41 1.21
CA LYS A 13 9.23 -46.05 -0.09
C LYS A 13 7.71 -46.27 -0.18
N ALA A 14 7.10 -47.01 0.75
CA ALA A 14 5.66 -47.26 0.73
C ALA A 14 4.86 -45.96 0.92
N GLY A 15 3.97 -45.67 -0.03
CA GLY A 15 3.07 -44.51 0.05
C GLY A 15 1.93 -44.72 1.07
N PRO A 16 1.23 -43.65 1.48
CA PRO A 16 0.14 -43.74 2.47
C PRO A 16 -0.98 -44.71 2.07
N LEU A 17 -1.26 -44.83 0.78
CA LEU A 17 -2.24 -45.80 0.25
C LEU A 17 -1.75 -47.24 0.45
N VAL A 18 -0.50 -47.53 0.11
CA VAL A 18 0.12 -48.86 0.25
C VAL A 18 0.20 -49.26 1.72
N LEU A 19 0.55 -48.33 2.61
CA LEU A 19 0.57 -48.57 4.05
C LEU A 19 -0.83 -48.87 4.61
N LYS A 20 -1.86 -48.20 4.08
CA LYS A 20 -3.25 -48.37 4.51
C LYS A 20 -3.83 -49.72 4.12
N PHE A 21 -3.44 -50.28 2.98
CA PHE A 21 -3.97 -51.56 2.48
C PHE A 21 -3.05 -52.77 2.70
N GLY A 22 -1.79 -52.52 3.07
CA GLY A 22 -0.76 -53.56 3.12
C GLY A 22 -0.16 -53.84 1.73
N GLN A 23 0.89 -54.67 1.71
CA GLN A 23 1.58 -55.04 0.48
C GLN A 23 1.93 -56.53 0.50
N ALA A 24 1.67 -57.23 -0.60
CA ALA A 24 2.11 -58.60 -0.82
C ALA A 24 3.04 -58.62 -2.05
N GLY A 25 4.30 -58.99 -1.85
CA GLY A 25 5.22 -59.27 -2.95
C GLY A 25 5.12 -60.74 -3.36
N ALA A 26 5.37 -61.07 -4.63
CA ALA A 26 5.42 -62.46 -5.08
C ALA A 26 6.42 -63.26 -4.20
N GLY A 27 5.92 -64.28 -3.49
CA GLY A 27 6.72 -65.14 -2.61
C GLY A 27 7.10 -64.55 -1.23
N LYS A 28 6.53 -63.41 -0.80
CA LYS A 28 6.80 -62.79 0.51
C LYS A 28 5.56 -62.77 1.42
N THR A 29 5.78 -62.82 2.72
CA THR A 29 4.74 -62.62 3.74
C THR A 29 4.06 -61.26 3.57
N VAL A 30 2.72 -61.26 3.64
CA VAL A 30 1.90 -60.05 3.51
C VAL A 30 2.26 -59.08 4.61
N THR A 31 2.63 -57.85 4.25
CA THR A 31 2.79 -56.77 5.24
C THR A 31 1.41 -56.31 5.66
N ALA A 32 1.08 -56.51 6.94
CA ALA A 32 -0.20 -56.09 7.51
C ALA A 32 -0.40 -54.57 7.39
N PRO A 33 -1.62 -54.10 7.07
CA PRO A 33 -1.92 -52.69 6.93
C PRO A 33 -1.72 -51.95 8.26
N VAL A 34 -1.24 -50.71 8.20
CA VAL A 34 -1.05 -49.88 9.41
C VAL A 34 -2.36 -49.61 10.14
N THR A 35 -3.51 -49.79 9.50
CA THR A 35 -4.83 -49.65 10.14
C THR A 35 -5.05 -50.65 11.28
N GLU A 36 -4.34 -51.79 11.26
CA GLU A 36 -4.34 -52.76 12.36
C GLU A 36 -3.51 -52.28 13.56
N ILE A 37 -2.55 -51.37 13.34
CA ILE A 37 -1.79 -50.73 14.43
C ILE A 37 -2.68 -49.72 15.17
N HIS A 38 -3.48 -48.94 14.44
CA HIS A 38 -4.45 -48.00 15.02
C HIS A 38 -5.48 -47.53 13.99
N ALA A 39 -6.75 -47.48 14.38
CA ALA A 39 -7.87 -47.07 13.51
C ALA A 39 -7.69 -45.68 12.87
N ALA A 40 -7.03 -44.74 13.57
CA ALA A 40 -6.75 -43.40 13.05
C ALA A 40 -5.85 -43.36 11.79
N PHE A 41 -5.13 -44.44 11.48
CA PHE A 41 -4.29 -44.53 10.27
C PHE A 41 -5.11 -44.87 9.01
N SER A 42 -6.42 -45.10 9.15
CA SER A 42 -7.35 -45.17 8.02
C SER A 42 -7.49 -43.83 7.27
N ASN A 43 -7.18 -42.71 7.93
CA ASN A 43 -7.14 -41.38 7.32
C ASN A 43 -5.81 -41.18 6.56
N GLY A 44 -5.88 -41.22 5.23
CA GLY A 44 -4.71 -41.11 4.35
C GLY A 44 -3.94 -39.79 4.48
N GLY A 45 -4.63 -38.68 4.78
CA GLY A 45 -4.01 -37.38 5.00
C GLY A 45 -3.19 -37.35 6.29
N ARG A 46 -3.77 -37.85 7.39
CA ARG A 46 -3.09 -37.98 8.69
C ARG A 46 -1.91 -38.95 8.62
N LEU A 47 -2.10 -40.09 7.96
CA LEU A 47 -1.03 -41.08 7.75
C LEU A 47 0.10 -40.51 6.89
N GLY A 48 -0.24 -39.74 5.84
CA GLY A 48 0.76 -39.07 4.99
C GLY A 48 1.57 -38.01 5.73
N TYR A 49 0.95 -37.26 6.64
CA TYR A 49 1.64 -36.31 7.52
C TYR A 49 2.60 -37.02 8.48
N LEU A 50 2.11 -38.02 9.23
CA LEU A 50 2.92 -38.76 10.20
C LEU A 50 4.09 -39.51 9.55
N ARG A 51 3.84 -40.14 8.39
CA ARG A 51 4.89 -40.78 7.58
C ARG A 51 6.01 -39.81 7.26
N ARG A 52 5.67 -38.58 6.84
CA ARG A 52 6.67 -37.58 6.45
C ARG A 52 7.55 -37.20 7.63
N ASN A 53 6.93 -36.84 8.75
CA ASN A 53 7.68 -36.41 9.93
C ASN A 53 8.61 -37.51 10.46
N ILE A 54 8.13 -38.75 10.54
CA ILE A 54 8.92 -39.89 11.02
C ILE A 54 10.10 -40.18 10.08
N LEU A 55 9.91 -40.16 8.76
CA LEU A 55 10.99 -40.42 7.81
C LEU A 55 12.04 -39.29 7.79
N VAL A 56 11.62 -38.04 8.02
CA VAL A 56 12.53 -36.88 8.17
C VAL A 56 13.34 -36.97 9.45
N GLU A 57 12.69 -37.23 10.59
CA GLU A 57 13.34 -37.40 11.89
C GLU A 57 14.38 -38.52 11.89
N ARG A 58 14.12 -39.61 11.13
CA ARG A 58 15.04 -40.74 10.98
C ARG A 58 16.11 -40.55 9.89
N GLY A 59 16.15 -39.40 9.22
CA GLY A 59 17.09 -39.12 8.13
C GLY A 59 16.89 -39.97 6.87
N LEU A 60 15.74 -40.66 6.75
CA LEU A 60 15.41 -41.54 5.62
C LEU A 60 14.69 -40.80 4.48
N MET A 61 14.31 -39.56 4.72
CA MET A 61 13.75 -38.66 3.73
C MET A 61 14.21 -37.24 4.05
N PRO A 62 14.67 -36.45 3.06
CA PRO A 62 14.97 -35.05 3.31
C PRO A 62 13.70 -34.33 3.77
N GLU A 63 13.85 -33.33 4.63
CA GLU A 63 12.77 -32.39 4.90
C GLU A 63 12.30 -31.86 3.54
N LYS A 64 11.00 -32.01 3.24
CA LYS A 64 10.49 -31.59 1.94
C LYS A 64 10.81 -30.10 1.80
N GLU A 65 11.69 -29.74 0.87
CA GLU A 65 11.58 -28.42 0.25
C GLU A 65 10.11 -28.26 -0.14
N SER A 66 9.53 -27.13 0.22
CA SER A 66 8.15 -26.79 -0.13
C SER A 66 7.89 -27.20 -1.57
N LEU A 67 6.77 -27.87 -1.85
CA LEU A 67 6.41 -28.34 -3.20
C LEU A 67 6.48 -27.20 -4.24
N GLY A 68 7.65 -27.03 -4.84
CA GLY A 68 8.11 -25.84 -5.54
C GLY A 68 9.18 -25.11 -4.72
N GLY A 69 10.45 -25.54 -4.86
CA GLY A 69 11.62 -24.93 -4.23
C GLY A 69 11.84 -23.47 -4.66
N GLY A 70 13.08 -22.98 -4.60
CA GLY A 70 13.44 -21.57 -4.90
C GLY A 70 12.81 -20.99 -6.18
N ASP A 71 12.51 -21.82 -7.17
CA ASP A 71 11.95 -21.42 -8.47
C ASP A 71 10.43 -21.16 -8.49
N ARG A 72 9.70 -21.49 -7.41
CA ARG A 72 8.23 -21.37 -7.38
C ARG A 72 7.76 -19.95 -7.64
N LEU A 73 8.47 -18.96 -7.12
CA LEU A 73 8.18 -17.55 -7.38
C LEU A 73 8.23 -17.25 -8.89
N ILE A 74 9.26 -17.73 -9.59
CA ILE A 74 9.43 -17.52 -11.03
C ILE A 74 8.31 -18.22 -11.81
N MET A 75 7.99 -19.46 -11.45
CA MET A 75 6.91 -20.22 -12.08
C MET A 75 5.55 -19.54 -11.90
N ASP A 76 5.27 -19.02 -10.70
CA ASP A 76 4.05 -18.26 -10.42
C ASP A 76 4.03 -16.98 -11.27
N LEU A 77 5.12 -16.20 -11.30
CA LEU A 77 5.21 -14.98 -12.12
C LEU A 77 5.04 -15.27 -13.62
N MET A 78 5.61 -16.37 -14.13
CA MET A 78 5.41 -16.80 -15.53
C MET A 78 3.96 -17.19 -15.80
N HIS A 79 3.32 -17.88 -14.87
CA HIS A 79 1.90 -18.23 -14.98
C HIS A 79 1.03 -16.98 -15.03
N TRP A 80 1.23 -16.03 -14.11
CA TRP A 80 0.47 -14.78 -14.08
C TRP A 80 0.79 -13.87 -15.27
N GLY A 81 2.02 -13.91 -15.76
CA GLY A 81 2.42 -13.27 -17.02
C GLY A 81 1.56 -13.70 -18.20
N ARG A 82 1.31 -15.01 -18.33
CA ARG A 82 0.40 -15.55 -19.36
C ARG A 82 -1.07 -15.18 -19.13
N ASN A 83 -1.45 -14.84 -17.90
CA ASN A 83 -2.81 -14.45 -17.51
C ASN A 83 -2.99 -12.93 -17.39
N GLY A 84 -2.10 -12.13 -17.96
CA GLY A 84 -2.29 -10.68 -18.12
C GLY A 84 -1.59 -9.79 -17.09
N LEU A 85 -0.86 -10.35 -16.12
CA LEU A 85 0.01 -9.57 -15.23
C LEU A 85 1.29 -9.18 -15.96
N ARG A 86 1.48 -7.90 -16.26
CA ARG A 86 2.72 -7.41 -16.89
C ARG A 86 3.60 -6.76 -15.82
N LEU A 87 4.78 -7.31 -15.58
CA LEU A 87 5.82 -6.61 -14.83
C LEU A 87 6.46 -5.59 -15.78
N ILE A 88 6.34 -4.31 -15.47
CA ILE A 88 6.77 -3.21 -16.35
C ILE A 88 8.00 -2.45 -15.82
N SER A 89 8.34 -2.65 -14.55
CA SER A 89 9.62 -2.22 -13.98
C SER A 89 9.97 -3.09 -12.78
N THR A 90 11.23 -3.49 -12.64
CA THR A 90 11.71 -4.30 -11.52
C THR A 90 13.13 -3.93 -11.14
N SER A 91 13.37 -3.69 -9.86
CA SER A 91 14.71 -3.67 -9.27
C SER A 91 14.69 -4.47 -7.98
N LEU A 92 15.61 -5.43 -7.85
CA LEU A 92 15.80 -6.22 -6.62
C LEU A 92 17.15 -5.90 -5.96
N LEU A 93 17.76 -4.76 -6.33
CA LEU A 93 19.09 -4.36 -5.90
C LEU A 93 19.08 -2.93 -5.37
N GLY A 94 19.95 -2.65 -4.40
CA GLY A 94 20.24 -1.29 -3.94
C GLY A 94 19.10 -0.61 -3.19
N ALA A 95 18.97 0.71 -3.40
CA ALA A 95 18.11 1.59 -2.60
C ALA A 95 16.69 1.80 -3.17
N ASN A 96 16.34 1.17 -4.30
CA ASN A 96 15.05 1.32 -4.96
C ASN A 96 14.42 -0.05 -5.27
N VAL A 97 14.41 -0.96 -4.30
CA VAL A 97 13.87 -2.32 -4.48
C VAL A 97 12.35 -2.23 -4.71
N HIS A 98 11.90 -2.57 -5.91
CA HIS A 98 10.51 -2.45 -6.33
C HIS A 98 10.13 -3.45 -7.42
N ILE A 99 8.82 -3.71 -7.51
CA ILE A 99 8.18 -4.44 -8.61
C ILE A 99 6.94 -3.65 -9.02
N THR A 100 6.99 -3.02 -10.18
CA THR A 100 5.86 -2.32 -10.80
C THR A 100 5.17 -3.24 -11.80
N PHE A 101 3.86 -3.35 -11.68
CA PHE A 101 3.04 -4.21 -12.52
C PHE A 101 1.72 -3.55 -12.91
N GLN A 102 1.16 -4.05 -14.01
CA GLN A 102 0.01 -3.46 -14.68
C GLN A 102 -0.64 -4.51 -15.60
N THR A 103 -1.95 -4.40 -15.88
CA THR A 103 -2.57 -5.16 -16.97
C THR A 103 -2.60 -4.34 -18.26
N GLU A 104 -2.78 -4.99 -19.41
CA GLU A 104 -2.96 -4.25 -20.66
C GLU A 104 -4.16 -3.30 -20.64
N TRP A 105 -5.24 -3.68 -19.94
CA TRP A 105 -6.40 -2.80 -19.79
C TRP A 105 -6.04 -1.54 -19.01
N MET A 106 -5.34 -1.65 -17.89
CA MET A 106 -4.87 -0.48 -17.12
C MET A 106 -4.00 0.46 -17.98
N ALA A 107 -3.07 -0.11 -18.76
CA ALA A 107 -2.23 0.66 -19.68
C ALA A 107 -3.05 1.43 -20.73
N LYS A 108 -4.08 0.77 -21.28
CA LYS A 108 -5.01 1.40 -22.23
C LYS A 108 -5.86 2.49 -21.59
N GLN A 109 -6.27 2.32 -20.33
CA GLN A 109 -7.03 3.34 -19.60
C GLN A 109 -6.19 4.59 -19.35
N LEU A 110 -4.91 4.43 -18.97
CA LEU A 110 -4.00 5.53 -18.67
C LEU A 110 -3.93 6.56 -19.79
N VAL A 111 -3.82 6.12 -21.04
CA VAL A 111 -3.66 6.99 -22.22
C VAL A 111 -4.95 7.07 -23.06
N ARG A 112 -6.09 6.68 -22.49
CA ARG A 112 -7.38 6.64 -23.19
C ARG A 112 -7.79 8.03 -23.62
N ARG A 113 -8.36 8.11 -24.83
CA ARG A 113 -9.03 9.30 -25.35
C ARG A 113 -10.55 9.09 -25.34
N ASP A 114 -11.30 10.15 -25.05
CA ASP A 114 -12.76 10.14 -25.15
C ASP A 114 -13.24 10.28 -26.61
N GLN A 115 -14.56 10.38 -26.79
CA GLN A 115 -15.17 10.52 -28.12
C GLN A 115 -14.77 11.83 -28.81
N GLU A 116 -14.47 12.87 -28.04
CA GLU A 116 -13.97 14.16 -28.51
C GLU A 116 -12.43 14.19 -28.62
N ASN A 117 -11.76 13.04 -28.56
CA ASN A 117 -10.31 12.90 -28.64
C ASN A 117 -9.55 13.63 -27.50
N ARG A 118 -10.22 13.95 -26.38
CA ARG A 118 -9.60 14.54 -25.19
C ARG A 118 -8.99 13.45 -24.31
N VAL A 119 -7.91 13.81 -23.62
CA VAL A 119 -7.31 12.96 -22.60
C VAL A 119 -7.88 13.30 -21.23
N TYR A 120 -7.74 12.37 -20.29
CA TYR A 120 -8.06 12.61 -18.90
C TYR A 120 -7.28 13.82 -18.36
N SER A 121 -7.99 14.74 -17.70
CA SER A 121 -7.43 15.97 -17.13
C SER A 121 -7.73 16.10 -15.63
N GLY A 122 -8.24 15.04 -14.99
CA GLY A 122 -8.62 15.05 -13.59
C GLY A 122 -7.46 14.70 -12.64
N GLY A 123 -6.21 14.68 -13.12
CA GLY A 123 -5.06 14.32 -12.29
C GLY A 123 -5.03 12.86 -11.83
N LEU A 124 -3.85 12.27 -11.94
CA LEU A 124 -3.60 10.93 -11.45
C LEU A 124 -3.36 10.99 -9.93
N LEU A 125 -3.85 9.99 -9.22
CA LEU A 125 -3.86 10.01 -7.77
C LEU A 125 -2.99 8.87 -7.24
N SER A 126 -1.90 9.20 -6.53
CA SER A 126 -0.83 8.27 -6.15
C SER A 126 -0.60 8.20 -4.62
N ASP A 127 -0.84 7.03 -4.01
CA ASP A 127 -0.82 6.85 -2.54
C ASP A 127 -0.37 5.44 -2.12
N VAL A 128 0.19 5.37 -0.93
CA VAL A 128 0.81 4.20 -0.31
C VAL A 128 -0.12 3.56 0.72
N THR A 129 -0.40 2.27 0.53
CA THR A 129 -1.03 1.41 1.53
C THR A 129 0.03 0.63 2.32
N TYR A 130 -0.01 0.76 3.65
CA TYR A 130 0.93 0.12 4.59
C TYR A 130 0.53 -1.28 5.04
N ARG A 131 -0.76 -1.63 4.95
CA ARG A 131 -1.29 -2.87 5.57
C ARG A 131 -1.47 -4.02 4.59
N PHE A 132 -1.38 -3.76 3.28
CA PHE A 132 -1.74 -4.74 2.26
C PHE A 132 -0.77 -5.92 2.23
N PHE A 133 0.54 -5.64 2.17
CA PHE A 133 1.58 -6.67 2.18
C PHE A 133 2.13 -6.91 3.59
N LYS A 134 2.63 -8.12 3.81
CA LYS A 134 3.36 -8.48 5.04
C LYS A 134 4.71 -7.78 5.12
N HIS A 135 5.38 -7.68 3.97
CA HIS A 135 6.67 -7.02 3.82
C HIS A 135 6.62 -6.08 2.63
N GLY A 136 7.15 -4.87 2.80
CA GLY A 136 7.04 -3.79 1.82
C GLY A 136 5.67 -3.10 1.81
N TYR A 137 5.53 -2.18 0.87
CA TYR A 137 4.42 -1.25 0.75
C TYR A 137 3.78 -1.36 -0.64
N LEU A 138 2.48 -1.07 -0.75
CA LEU A 138 1.79 -0.97 -2.03
C LEU A 138 1.59 0.50 -2.39
N LEU A 139 2.24 0.98 -3.44
CA LEU A 139 1.95 2.29 -4.05
C LEU A 139 1.01 2.09 -5.24
N THR A 140 -0.10 2.82 -5.23
CA THR A 140 -1.13 2.76 -6.26
C THR A 140 -1.27 4.11 -6.95
N THR A 141 -1.20 4.13 -8.29
CA THR A 141 -1.74 5.23 -9.11
C THR A 141 -3.14 4.87 -9.60
N SER A 142 -4.06 5.80 -9.43
CA SER A 142 -5.45 5.68 -9.86
C SER A 142 -5.88 6.89 -10.68
N MET A 143 -6.91 6.70 -11.51
CA MET A 143 -7.59 7.76 -12.25
C MET A 143 -9.10 7.60 -12.12
N TYR A 144 -9.86 8.69 -12.26
CA TYR A 144 -11.31 8.59 -12.31
C TYR A 144 -11.78 8.12 -13.69
N SER A 145 -12.68 7.13 -13.72
CA SER A 145 -13.32 6.67 -14.95
C SER A 145 -14.75 7.18 -15.03
N ASP A 146 -15.02 8.08 -15.98
CA ASP A 146 -16.37 8.58 -16.24
C ASP A 146 -17.33 7.49 -16.73
N VAL A 147 -16.80 6.43 -17.33
CA VAL A 147 -17.61 5.28 -17.78
C VAL A 147 -18.13 4.48 -16.59
N LEU A 148 -17.27 4.26 -15.59
CA LEU A 148 -17.63 3.48 -14.41
C LEU A 148 -18.13 4.33 -13.24
N HIS A 149 -18.07 5.66 -13.39
CA HIS A 149 -18.26 6.64 -12.32
C HIS A 149 -17.49 6.33 -11.03
N ARG A 150 -16.29 5.75 -11.15
CA ARG A 150 -15.44 5.39 -10.01
C ARG A 150 -13.96 5.46 -10.37
N TRP A 151 -13.13 5.46 -9.33
CA TRP A 151 -11.69 5.39 -9.47
C TRP A 151 -11.25 3.99 -9.89
N ILE A 152 -10.32 3.95 -10.85
CA ILE A 152 -9.73 2.74 -11.39
C ILE A 152 -8.22 2.78 -11.26
N LEU A 153 -7.61 1.60 -11.20
CA LEU A 153 -6.18 1.44 -11.11
C LEU A 153 -5.55 1.63 -12.48
N VAL A 154 -4.43 2.35 -12.53
CA VAL A 154 -3.62 2.50 -13.76
C VAL A 154 -2.17 2.07 -13.58
N GLN A 155 -1.64 2.04 -12.35
CA GLN A 155 -0.33 1.45 -12.06
C GLN A 155 -0.25 0.98 -10.61
N LEU A 156 0.40 -0.16 -10.38
CA LEU A 156 0.62 -0.72 -9.05
C LEU A 156 2.10 -1.02 -8.87
N THR A 157 2.65 -0.67 -7.71
CA THR A 157 4.03 -0.99 -7.36
C THR A 157 4.13 -1.53 -5.96
N TRP A 158 4.75 -2.69 -5.82
CA TRP A 158 5.28 -3.14 -4.54
C TRP A 158 6.66 -2.52 -4.34
N MET A 159 6.89 -1.91 -3.17
CA MET A 159 8.14 -1.24 -2.82
C MET A 159 8.67 -1.79 -1.50
N TRP A 160 9.98 -2.00 -1.38
CA TRP A 160 10.57 -2.42 -0.12
C TRP A 160 10.65 -1.28 0.91
N GLY A 161 10.95 -0.07 0.43
CA GLY A 161 11.08 1.13 1.24
C GLY A 161 10.23 2.30 0.74
N LEU A 162 10.40 3.45 1.40
CA LEU A 162 9.68 4.71 1.14
C LEU A 162 10.64 5.88 0.93
N GLU A 163 11.88 5.58 0.53
CA GLU A 163 12.86 6.58 0.12
C GLU A 163 12.55 7.14 -1.27
N GLU A 164 13.17 8.28 -1.59
CA GLU A 164 13.04 8.97 -2.88
C GLU A 164 13.21 8.03 -4.09
N GLY A 165 14.17 7.10 -4.03
CA GLY A 165 14.45 6.15 -5.12
C GLY A 165 13.29 5.21 -5.45
N HIS A 166 12.47 4.85 -4.46
CA HIS A 166 11.30 3.99 -4.67
C HIS A 166 10.19 4.74 -5.42
N TYR A 167 9.92 5.98 -5.00
CA TYR A 167 8.95 6.85 -5.68
C TYR A 167 9.42 7.26 -7.07
N TRP A 168 10.70 7.58 -7.23
CA TRP A 168 11.32 7.84 -8.53
C TRP A 168 11.06 6.67 -9.49
N ALA A 169 11.30 5.42 -9.05
CA ALA A 169 11.09 4.26 -9.91
C ALA A 169 9.62 4.11 -10.36
N HIS A 170 8.68 4.32 -9.43
CA HIS A 170 7.25 4.29 -9.74
C HIS A 170 6.85 5.38 -10.75
N PHE A 171 7.23 6.63 -10.49
CA PHE A 171 6.86 7.76 -11.34
C PHE A 171 7.58 7.74 -12.69
N THR A 172 8.86 7.34 -12.74
CA THR A 172 9.58 7.17 -14.00
C THR A 172 8.88 6.13 -14.88
N THR A 173 8.42 5.03 -14.30
CA THR A 173 7.65 4.00 -15.03
C THR A 173 6.33 4.55 -15.57
N LEU A 174 5.62 5.34 -14.77
CA LEU A 174 4.35 5.96 -15.16
C LEU A 174 4.54 7.00 -16.28
N LEU A 175 5.46 7.93 -16.08
CA LEU A 175 5.72 9.05 -16.98
C LEU A 175 6.31 8.58 -18.31
N ARG A 176 7.14 7.52 -18.33
CA ARG A 176 7.65 6.94 -19.59
C ARG A 176 6.51 6.41 -20.46
N GLN A 177 5.49 5.77 -19.88
CA GLN A 177 4.31 5.33 -20.64
C GLN A 177 3.58 6.51 -21.29
N ILE A 178 3.43 7.61 -20.55
CA ILE A 178 2.79 8.85 -21.04
C ILE A 178 3.65 9.54 -22.10
N SER A 179 4.97 9.54 -21.92
CA SER A 179 5.94 10.13 -22.85
C SER A 179 5.96 9.41 -24.19
N GLN A 180 5.96 8.07 -24.14
CA GLN A 180 5.98 7.18 -25.31
C GLN A 180 4.64 7.08 -26.03
N ALA A 181 3.55 7.52 -25.41
CA ALA A 181 2.26 7.56 -26.06
C ALA A 181 2.25 8.62 -27.18
N ASP A 182 1.58 8.30 -28.28
CA ASP A 182 1.25 9.27 -29.31
C ASP A 182 0.30 10.31 -28.72
N LEU A 183 0.84 11.41 -28.20
CA LEU A 183 0.12 12.51 -27.57
C LEU A 183 0.80 13.82 -27.94
N THR A 184 -0.01 14.85 -28.15
CA THR A 184 0.53 16.21 -28.28
C THR A 184 1.13 16.66 -26.95
N TYR A 185 2.03 17.64 -27.00
CA TYR A 185 2.65 18.22 -25.80
C TYR A 185 1.61 18.60 -24.74
N HIS A 186 0.56 19.32 -25.12
CA HIS A 186 -0.50 19.75 -24.19
C HIS A 186 -1.25 18.56 -23.56
N LYS A 187 -1.58 17.53 -24.34
CA LYS A 187 -2.28 16.35 -23.79
C LYS A 187 -1.38 15.60 -22.82
N ARG A 188 -0.09 15.53 -23.14
CA ARG A 188 0.92 14.93 -22.26
C ARG A 188 1.02 15.69 -20.94
N ASP A 189 1.18 17.01 -21.03
CA ASP A 189 1.29 17.89 -19.86
C ASP A 189 0.11 17.71 -18.89
N LEU A 190 -1.13 17.72 -19.40
CA LEU A 190 -2.33 17.47 -18.60
C LEU A 190 -2.30 16.10 -17.91
N LEU A 191 -1.92 15.05 -18.63
CA LEU A 191 -1.97 13.68 -18.11
C LEU A 191 -0.90 13.39 -17.04
N THR A 192 0.18 14.17 -17.03
CA THR A 192 1.25 14.05 -16.02
C THR A 192 0.90 14.64 -14.66
N GLN A 193 -0.20 15.40 -14.54
CA GLN A 193 -0.62 16.00 -13.28
C GLN A 193 -0.90 14.91 -12.24
N GLN A 194 -0.30 15.06 -11.05
CA GLN A 194 -0.49 14.16 -9.92
C GLN A 194 -1.08 14.88 -8.72
N VAL A 195 -1.98 14.18 -8.04
CA VAL A 195 -2.35 14.44 -6.67
C VAL A 195 -1.58 13.43 -5.81
N VAL A 196 -0.74 13.93 -4.91
CA VAL A 196 0.13 13.12 -4.06
C VAL A 196 -0.03 13.47 -2.59
N ASP A 197 0.49 12.59 -1.75
CA ASP A 197 0.57 12.80 -0.32
C ASP A 197 1.68 13.76 0.06
N PHE A 198 1.64 14.20 1.31
CA PHE A 198 2.58 15.13 1.91
C PHE A 198 3.96 14.52 2.21
N SER A 199 4.32 13.44 1.53
CA SER A 199 5.62 12.80 1.70
C SER A 199 6.69 13.56 0.91
N LEU A 200 7.68 14.10 1.62
CA LEU A 200 8.84 14.75 1.01
C LEU A 200 9.58 13.81 0.03
N ALA A 201 9.68 12.52 0.38
CA ALA A 201 10.32 11.53 -0.47
C ALA A 201 9.51 11.26 -1.75
N GLN A 202 8.19 11.27 -1.66
CA GLN A 202 7.31 11.11 -2.82
C GLN A 202 7.41 12.31 -3.77
N LYS A 203 7.35 13.52 -3.20
CA LYS A 203 7.53 14.77 -3.95
C LYS A 203 8.86 14.80 -4.69
N LYS A 204 9.97 14.55 -3.99
CA LYS A 204 11.29 14.51 -4.62
C LYS A 204 11.40 13.42 -5.68
N GLY A 205 10.88 12.23 -5.39
CA GLY A 205 10.87 11.11 -6.34
C GLY A 205 10.11 11.45 -7.62
N PHE A 206 8.97 12.14 -7.51
CA PHE A 206 8.23 12.62 -8.68
C PHE A 206 9.01 13.68 -9.47
N VAL A 207 9.55 14.71 -8.81
CA VAL A 207 10.30 15.78 -9.47
C VAL A 207 11.50 15.20 -10.23
N SER A 208 12.29 14.36 -9.58
CA SER A 208 13.44 13.68 -10.19
C SER A 208 13.02 12.83 -11.40
N ALA A 209 11.90 12.10 -11.29
CA ALA A 209 11.38 11.27 -12.39
C ALA A 209 10.89 12.11 -13.58
N TYR A 210 10.18 13.21 -13.32
CA TYR A 210 9.67 14.10 -14.35
C TYR A 210 10.80 14.76 -15.14
N MET A 211 11.77 15.32 -14.40
CA MET A 211 12.95 15.95 -15.00
C MET A 211 13.72 14.99 -15.90
N GLU A 212 13.92 13.75 -15.46
CA GLU A 212 14.59 12.72 -16.27
C GLU A 212 13.79 12.34 -17.52
N VAL A 213 12.49 12.03 -17.37
CA VAL A 213 11.68 11.49 -18.47
C VAL A 213 11.43 12.53 -19.56
N PHE A 214 11.29 13.81 -19.18
CA PHE A 214 11.03 14.90 -20.12
C PHE A 214 12.26 15.74 -20.46
N ASN A 215 13.44 15.36 -19.94
CA ASN A 215 14.67 16.12 -20.07
C ASN A 215 14.48 17.60 -19.67
N GLU A 216 13.77 17.82 -18.57
CA GLU A 216 13.44 19.14 -18.06
C GLU A 216 14.48 19.55 -17.00
N ALA A 217 15.12 20.70 -17.21
CA ALA A 217 16.15 21.22 -16.29
C ALA A 217 15.54 21.99 -15.11
N ASP A 218 14.32 22.46 -15.28
CA ASP A 218 13.58 23.27 -14.33
C ASP A 218 12.74 22.39 -13.38
N PRO A 219 13.06 22.36 -12.07
CA PRO A 219 12.28 21.59 -11.09
C PRO A 219 10.88 22.17 -10.81
N ALA A 220 10.62 23.44 -11.08
CA ALA A 220 9.32 24.05 -10.82
C ALA A 220 8.29 23.66 -11.86
N LYS A 221 8.69 23.42 -13.11
CA LYS A 221 7.78 22.81 -14.08
C LYS A 221 7.32 21.42 -13.64
N ALA A 222 8.17 20.66 -12.95
CA ALA A 222 7.77 19.40 -12.34
C ALA A 222 6.88 19.62 -11.11
N LEU A 223 7.21 20.60 -10.26
CA LEU A 223 6.39 20.96 -9.09
C LEU A 223 5.00 21.48 -9.47
N ASP A 224 4.87 22.17 -10.60
CA ASP A 224 3.60 22.63 -11.17
C ASP A 224 2.63 21.47 -11.45
N LYS A 225 3.16 20.27 -11.68
CA LYS A 225 2.34 19.08 -11.92
C LYS A 225 1.88 18.40 -10.63
N LEU A 226 2.35 18.87 -9.46
CA LEU A 226 2.01 18.29 -8.17
C LEU A 226 0.98 19.14 -7.43
N LYS A 227 -0.15 18.51 -7.07
CA LYS A 227 -1.13 19.06 -6.14
C LYS A 227 -1.16 18.21 -4.86
N GLY A 228 -1.28 18.88 -3.72
CA GLY A 228 -1.42 18.24 -2.42
C GLY A 228 -2.86 17.78 -2.18
N CYS A 229 -3.03 16.63 -1.54
CA CYS A 229 -4.34 16.09 -1.20
C CYS A 229 -5.04 16.90 -0.07
N HIS A 230 -6.15 17.60 -0.35
CA HIS A 230 -6.88 18.35 0.69
C HIS A 230 -7.50 17.43 1.76
N GLU A 231 -7.84 16.18 1.42
CA GLU A 231 -8.43 15.26 2.41
C GLU A 231 -7.42 14.82 3.45
N HIS A 232 -6.16 14.60 3.10
CA HIS A 232 -5.12 14.34 4.09
C HIS A 232 -4.95 15.53 5.05
N PHE A 233 -5.10 16.76 4.55
CA PHE A 233 -5.16 17.93 5.43
C PHE A 233 -6.40 17.90 6.32
N ARG A 234 -7.59 17.58 5.79
CA ARG A 234 -8.84 17.46 6.55
C ARG A 234 -8.82 16.36 7.61
N GLN A 235 -8.21 15.22 7.33
CA GLN A 235 -7.98 14.14 8.28
C GLN A 235 -7.04 14.59 9.41
N LEU A 236 -5.96 15.29 9.07
CA LEU A 236 -5.05 15.86 10.06
C LEU A 236 -5.76 16.92 10.91
N VAL A 237 -6.56 17.80 10.32
CA VAL A 237 -7.44 18.74 11.04
C VAL A 237 -8.37 17.98 11.99
N THR A 238 -9.01 16.91 11.54
CA THR A 238 -9.91 16.08 12.36
C THR A 238 -9.17 15.44 13.54
N ARG A 239 -7.93 14.98 13.34
CA ARG A 239 -7.10 14.39 14.39
C ARG A 239 -6.69 15.43 15.43
N ILE A 240 -6.24 16.61 14.99
CA ILE A 240 -5.91 17.74 15.87
C ILE A 240 -7.16 18.18 16.65
N LYS A 241 -8.30 18.29 15.97
CA LYS A 241 -9.61 18.62 16.54
C LYS A 241 -10.02 17.62 17.63
N ARG A 242 -9.77 16.32 17.44
CA ARG A 242 -10.08 15.29 18.44
C ARG A 242 -9.15 15.33 19.65
N ASN A 243 -7.97 15.94 19.53
CA ASN A 243 -7.05 16.08 20.64
C ASN A 243 -7.45 17.24 21.57
N ARG A 244 -8.11 16.88 22.68
CA ARG A 244 -8.58 17.82 23.71
C ARG A 244 -7.46 18.61 24.39
N ASN A 245 -6.23 18.10 24.39
CA ASN A 245 -5.10 18.82 24.94
C ASN A 245 -4.67 19.99 24.05
N VAL A 246 -4.99 19.94 22.76
CA VAL A 246 -4.61 20.93 21.74
C VAL A 246 -5.77 21.88 21.42
N VAL A 247 -6.97 21.33 21.22
CA VAL A 247 -8.19 22.10 20.92
C VAL A 247 -9.26 21.83 21.97
N ASP A 248 -9.72 22.90 22.63
CA ASP A 248 -10.78 22.80 23.62
C ASP A 248 -12.11 22.34 23.02
N ALA A 249 -12.92 21.63 23.82
CA ALA A 249 -14.18 21.06 23.37
C ALA A 249 -15.21 22.08 22.89
N SER A 250 -15.21 23.28 23.46
CA SER A 250 -16.11 24.37 23.06
C SER A 250 -15.69 25.04 21.74
N GLN A 251 -14.42 24.86 21.33
CA GLN A 251 -13.82 25.58 20.19
C GLN A 251 -13.66 24.70 18.94
N LEU A 252 -14.09 23.43 18.96
CA LEU A 252 -13.86 22.46 17.87
C LEU A 252 -14.34 22.96 16.50
N ALA A 253 -15.58 23.43 16.42
CA ALA A 253 -16.17 23.92 15.18
C ALA A 253 -15.46 25.18 14.67
N LYS A 254 -14.98 26.02 15.58
CA LYS A 254 -14.24 27.23 15.25
C LYS A 254 -12.86 26.89 14.70
N PHE A 255 -12.15 25.94 15.33
CA PHE A 255 -10.86 25.45 14.83
C PHE A 255 -10.98 24.86 13.43
N GLU A 256 -11.95 23.97 13.22
CA GLU A 256 -12.18 23.30 11.93
C GLU A 256 -12.50 24.30 10.82
N ARG A 257 -13.43 25.23 11.06
CA ARG A 257 -13.78 26.28 10.09
C ARG A 257 -12.57 27.13 9.72
N MET A 258 -11.79 27.55 10.71
CA MET A 258 -10.61 28.37 10.45
C MET A 258 -9.50 27.59 9.74
N ALA A 259 -9.30 26.32 10.07
CA ALA A 259 -8.33 25.46 9.40
C ALA A 259 -8.72 25.20 7.94
N TYR A 260 -9.98 24.94 7.63
CA TYR A 260 -10.45 24.77 6.25
C TYR A 260 -10.37 26.07 5.43
N ASN A 261 -10.59 27.22 6.07
CA ASN A 261 -10.43 28.53 5.42
C ASN A 261 -8.98 28.82 4.96
N LEU A 262 -7.99 28.05 5.42
CA LEU A 262 -6.62 28.13 4.90
C LEU A 262 -6.53 27.64 3.44
N LEU A 263 -7.39 26.70 3.03
CA LEU A 263 -7.41 26.14 1.67
C LEU A 263 -8.03 27.08 0.64
N GLU A 264 -8.80 28.06 1.11
CA GLU A 264 -9.53 28.99 0.26
C GLU A 264 -8.62 30.12 -0.26
N PRO A 265 -8.83 30.58 -1.51
CA PRO A 265 -8.07 31.68 -2.08
C PRO A 265 -8.24 32.96 -1.25
N ASP A 266 -7.26 33.85 -1.37
CA ASP A 266 -7.36 35.17 -0.74
C ASP A 266 -8.46 35.97 -1.43
N LYS A 267 -9.39 36.51 -0.62
CA LYS A 267 -10.48 37.35 -1.13
C LYS A 267 -9.98 38.80 -1.24
N PRO A 268 -10.44 39.57 -2.23
CA PRO A 268 -10.21 41.01 -2.26
C PRO A 268 -10.67 41.63 -0.93
N ASN A 269 -9.79 42.35 -0.24
CA ASN A 269 -9.99 42.93 1.10
C ASN A 269 -10.22 41.92 2.25
N GLY A 270 -9.90 40.64 2.04
CA GLY A 270 -9.92 39.60 3.06
C GLY A 270 -8.61 39.46 3.81
N LEU A 271 -8.57 38.54 4.79
CA LEU A 271 -7.32 38.13 5.43
C LEU A 271 -6.45 37.36 4.44
N THR A 272 -5.17 37.70 4.37
CA THR A 272 -4.19 36.92 3.60
C THR A 272 -3.93 35.57 4.24
N LEU A 273 -3.41 34.60 3.50
CA LEU A 273 -3.07 33.28 4.05
C LEU A 273 -2.20 33.36 5.31
N GLY A 274 -1.16 34.22 5.30
CA GLY A 274 -0.29 34.44 6.45
C GLY A 274 -1.04 34.96 7.67
N GLN A 275 -1.98 35.89 7.46
CA GLN A 275 -2.83 36.41 8.53
C GLN A 275 -3.82 35.35 9.06
N LYS A 276 -4.34 34.48 8.19
CA LYS A 276 -5.18 33.34 8.59
C LYS A 276 -4.40 32.36 9.48
N PHE A 277 -3.16 32.02 9.10
CA PHE A 277 -2.26 31.19 9.92
C PHE A 277 -1.96 31.82 11.27
N GLU A 278 -1.65 33.12 11.30
CA GLU A 278 -1.33 33.83 12.52
C GLU A 278 -2.54 33.91 13.46
N GLN A 279 -3.73 34.20 12.93
CA GLN A 279 -4.96 34.22 13.71
C GLN A 279 -5.27 32.85 14.32
N LEU A 280 -5.05 31.77 13.56
CA LEU A 280 -5.24 30.40 14.04
C LEU A 280 -4.22 30.05 15.13
N ALA A 281 -2.95 30.44 14.97
CA ALA A 281 -1.92 30.22 15.98
C ALA A 281 -2.16 31.01 17.27
N ARG A 282 -2.67 32.24 17.18
CA ARG A 282 -3.03 33.07 18.35
C ARG A 282 -4.20 32.48 19.14
N LEU A 283 -5.23 31.98 18.45
CA LEU A 283 -6.40 31.39 19.10
C LEU A 283 -6.17 29.96 19.60
N PHE A 284 -5.27 29.22 18.95
CA PHE A 284 -4.93 27.84 19.30
C PHE A 284 -3.41 27.69 19.46
N PRO A 285 -2.81 28.27 20.52
CA PRO A 285 -1.35 28.31 20.69
C PRO A 285 -0.72 26.92 20.78
N LYS A 286 -1.46 25.93 21.31
CA LYS A 286 -0.99 24.54 21.37
C LYS A 286 -0.97 23.84 20.01
N ALA A 287 -1.70 24.35 19.02
CA ALA A 287 -1.65 23.89 17.63
C ALA A 287 -0.53 24.58 16.84
N LYS A 288 0.17 25.57 17.41
CA LYS A 288 1.22 26.33 16.73
C LYS A 288 2.32 25.44 16.12
N PRO A 289 2.85 24.39 16.79
CA PRO A 289 3.84 23.52 16.16
C PRO A 289 3.32 22.81 14.90
N TRP A 290 2.05 22.41 14.89
CA TRP A 290 1.39 21.82 13.73
C TRP A 290 1.20 22.87 12.61
N LEU A 291 0.81 24.10 12.95
CA LEU A 291 0.69 25.21 12.00
C LEU A 291 2.04 25.63 11.42
N ASP A 292 3.07 25.72 12.26
CA ASP A 292 4.43 26.06 11.85
C ASP A 292 4.98 25.00 10.89
N TRP A 293 4.67 23.72 11.11
CA TRP A 293 5.02 22.64 10.19
C TRP A 293 4.40 22.88 8.81
N TRP A 294 3.10 23.20 8.72
CA TRP A 294 2.47 23.53 7.45
C TRP A 294 3.07 24.78 6.81
N ASN A 295 3.32 25.82 7.59
CA ASN A 295 3.80 27.11 7.12
C ASN A 295 5.26 27.04 6.61
N THR A 296 6.08 26.14 7.16
CA THR A 296 7.51 25.99 6.82
C THR A 296 7.81 24.81 5.91
N SER A 297 6.86 23.90 5.72
CA SER A 297 7.03 22.76 4.84
C SER A 297 6.98 23.19 3.38
N ASP A 298 7.76 22.51 2.55
CA ASP A 298 7.72 22.59 1.10
C ASP A 298 6.42 21.99 0.50
N ILE A 299 5.48 21.58 1.37
CA ILE A 299 4.10 21.18 1.11
C ILE A 299 3.16 22.39 1.10
N HIS A 300 3.57 23.53 1.69
CA HIS A 300 2.79 24.77 1.75
C HIS A 300 2.29 25.20 0.35
N SER A 301 3.16 25.12 -0.68
CA SER A 301 2.82 25.43 -2.07
C SER A 301 1.84 24.46 -2.72
N MET A 302 1.76 23.22 -2.24
CA MET A 302 0.95 22.17 -2.88
C MET A 302 -0.51 22.20 -2.42
N LEU A 303 -0.79 22.82 -1.27
CA LEU A 303 -2.07 22.72 -0.58
C LEU A 303 -2.81 24.05 -0.45
N PHE A 304 -2.08 25.16 -0.25
CA PHE A 304 -2.69 26.46 0.04
C PHE A 304 -2.57 27.38 -1.17
N CYS A 305 -3.63 27.46 -1.99
CA CYS A 305 -3.68 28.26 -3.21
C CYS A 305 -3.37 29.75 -2.99
N ALA A 306 -3.63 30.26 -1.79
CA ALA A 306 -3.42 31.65 -1.39
C ALA A 306 -1.97 31.98 -0.97
N ARG A 307 -1.04 31.03 -0.96
CA ARG A 307 0.32 31.26 -0.45
C ARG A 307 1.14 32.13 -1.42
N PRO A 308 1.72 33.26 -0.95
CA PRO A 308 2.76 33.95 -1.70
C PRO A 308 3.97 33.02 -1.89
N ARG A 309 4.40 32.83 -3.14
CA ARG A 309 5.63 32.07 -3.43
C ARG A 309 6.84 32.74 -2.76
N LEU A 310 7.66 31.94 -2.09
CA LEU A 310 8.92 32.36 -1.48
C LEU A 310 10.08 32.19 -2.47
N PRO A 311 11.21 32.91 -2.29
CA PRO A 311 12.41 32.77 -3.12
C PRO A 311 13.03 31.37 -3.17
N LEU A 312 12.63 30.47 -2.27
CA LEU A 312 13.10 29.07 -2.22
C LEU A 312 12.19 28.10 -3.02
N ASP A 313 11.06 28.58 -3.57
CA ASP A 313 10.13 27.79 -4.40
C ASP A 313 10.56 27.74 -5.88
N ASP A 314 11.87 27.74 -6.09
CA ASP A 314 12.50 28.02 -7.36
C ASP A 314 12.28 26.88 -8.38
N PRO A 315 12.07 27.19 -9.67
CA PRO A 315 11.89 28.52 -10.29
C PRO A 315 10.42 28.98 -10.49
N PRO A 316 10.17 30.21 -11.01
CA PRO A 316 8.86 30.84 -11.02
C PRO A 316 7.91 30.23 -12.07
N LEU A 317 6.61 30.18 -11.75
CA LEU A 317 5.56 29.95 -12.76
C LEU A 317 5.16 31.29 -13.41
N GLU A 318 4.87 31.25 -14.70
CA GLU A 318 4.30 32.39 -15.43
C GLU A 318 2.95 32.81 -14.83
N ASP A 319 2.69 34.11 -14.89
CA ASP A 319 1.47 34.74 -14.40
C ASP A 319 0.25 34.23 -15.17
N GLY A 320 -0.58 33.42 -14.50
CA GLY A 320 -1.87 32.98 -15.05
C GLY A 320 -2.01 31.48 -15.32
N SER A 321 -1.08 30.63 -14.90
CA SER A 321 -1.29 29.17 -14.87
C SER A 321 -2.31 28.79 -13.78
N ASN A 322 -3.60 29.03 -14.07
CA ASN A 322 -4.73 28.73 -13.21
C ASN A 322 -5.01 27.20 -13.23
N LEU A 323 -4.10 26.42 -12.64
CA LEU A 323 -4.23 24.96 -12.47
C LEU A 323 -5.34 24.58 -11.48
N ASP A 324 -5.78 25.55 -10.66
CA ASP A 324 -6.73 25.32 -9.57
C ASP A 324 -8.13 24.89 -10.03
N ALA A 325 -8.54 25.23 -11.25
CA ALA A 325 -9.94 25.06 -11.66
C ALA A 325 -10.33 23.66 -12.18
N LYS A 326 -9.39 22.71 -12.42
CA LYS A 326 -9.71 21.44 -13.10
C LYS A 326 -9.28 20.15 -12.40
N LEU A 327 -8.45 20.21 -11.36
CA LEU A 327 -8.00 19.03 -10.63
C LEU A 327 -8.87 18.74 -9.40
N PRO A 328 -9.35 17.50 -9.20
CA PRO A 328 -10.21 17.12 -8.10
C PRO A 328 -9.53 17.40 -6.77
N GLU A 329 -10.26 18.09 -5.90
CA GLU A 329 -9.78 18.52 -4.57
C GLU A 329 -9.86 17.39 -3.53
N THR A 330 -10.46 16.24 -3.85
CA THR A 330 -10.78 15.19 -2.87
C THR A 330 -10.26 13.82 -3.29
N THR A 331 -9.78 13.04 -2.32
CA THR A 331 -9.28 11.66 -2.50
C THR A 331 -10.29 10.60 -2.05
N ASN A 332 -11.60 10.91 -2.11
CA ASN A 332 -12.66 9.91 -1.96
C ASN A 332 -12.37 8.64 -2.79
N GLY A 333 -11.69 8.80 -3.92
CA GLY A 333 -11.16 7.72 -4.73
C GLY A 333 -10.18 6.79 -4.03
N GLN A 334 -9.14 7.34 -3.41
CA GLN A 334 -8.11 6.52 -2.77
C GLN A 334 -8.54 5.95 -1.43
N GLU A 335 -9.29 6.69 -0.62
CA GLU A 335 -9.91 6.09 0.57
C GLU A 335 -10.84 4.94 0.19
N SER A 336 -11.61 5.11 -0.90
CA SER A 336 -12.42 4.03 -1.45
C SER A 336 -11.54 2.87 -1.95
N MET A 337 -10.39 3.12 -2.58
CA MET A 337 -9.47 2.06 -3.00
C MET A 337 -8.84 1.31 -1.83
N HIS A 338 -8.39 2.02 -0.79
CA HIS A 338 -7.90 1.41 0.43
C HIS A 338 -8.95 0.51 1.09
N ARG A 339 -10.22 0.96 1.12
CA ARG A 339 -11.33 0.12 1.61
C ARG A 339 -11.52 -1.13 0.75
N GLN A 340 -11.47 -1.02 -0.57
CA GLN A 340 -11.58 -2.18 -1.47
C GLN A 340 -10.44 -3.18 -1.22
N TYR A 341 -9.20 -2.71 -1.05
CA TYR A 341 -8.06 -3.57 -0.71
C TYR A 341 -8.28 -4.34 0.60
N TYR A 342 -8.82 -3.70 1.63
CA TYR A 342 -9.10 -4.35 2.91
C TYR A 342 -10.37 -5.21 2.93
N ILE A 343 -11.22 -5.10 1.91
CA ILE A 343 -12.30 -6.06 1.67
C ILE A 343 -11.74 -7.30 0.98
N LEU A 344 -10.84 -7.13 0.00
CA LEU A 344 -10.22 -8.23 -0.76
C LEU A 344 -9.33 -9.13 0.10
N THR A 345 -8.73 -8.58 1.14
CA THR A 345 -7.84 -9.32 2.04
C THR A 345 -7.90 -8.74 3.45
N SER A 346 -7.67 -9.59 4.46
CA SER A 346 -7.42 -9.16 5.84
C SER A 346 -6.12 -8.33 5.99
N GLY A 347 -5.37 -8.14 4.90
CA GLY A 347 -4.04 -7.54 4.86
C GLY A 347 -2.95 -8.57 5.09
N GLN A 348 -1.69 -8.10 5.13
CA GLN A 348 -0.50 -8.93 5.35
C GLN A 348 -0.31 -10.05 4.30
N CYS A 349 -0.65 -9.79 3.04
CA CYS A 349 -0.42 -10.72 1.94
C CYS A 349 1.08 -10.95 1.71
N THR A 350 1.45 -12.18 1.31
CA THR A 350 2.75 -12.39 0.64
C THR A 350 2.73 -11.72 -0.73
N ILE A 351 3.91 -11.49 -1.32
CA ILE A 351 4.03 -10.81 -2.62
C ILE A 351 3.18 -11.50 -3.70
N VAL A 352 3.34 -12.82 -3.84
CA VAL A 352 2.57 -13.61 -4.83
C VAL A 352 1.08 -13.51 -4.57
N GLN A 353 0.62 -13.76 -3.33
CA GLN A 353 -0.79 -13.68 -2.99
C GLN A 353 -1.37 -12.29 -3.29
N GLY A 354 -0.65 -11.23 -2.93
CA GLY A 354 -1.10 -9.86 -3.16
C GLY A 354 -1.16 -9.50 -4.65
N PHE A 355 -0.20 -9.95 -5.46
CA PHE A 355 -0.25 -9.75 -6.92
C PHE A 355 -1.45 -10.44 -7.55
N VAL A 356 -1.76 -11.67 -7.13
CA VAL A 356 -2.96 -12.36 -7.59
C VAL A 356 -4.20 -11.56 -7.22
N GLN A 357 -4.36 -11.19 -5.96
CA GLN A 357 -5.56 -10.44 -5.53
C GLN A 357 -5.75 -9.12 -6.29
N LEU A 358 -4.67 -8.38 -6.52
CA LEU A 358 -4.71 -7.12 -7.28
C LEU A 358 -5.00 -7.34 -8.77
N LEU A 359 -4.53 -8.45 -9.34
CA LEU A 359 -4.87 -8.85 -10.71
C LEU A 359 -6.35 -9.19 -10.83
N LEU A 360 -6.88 -10.01 -9.92
CA LEU A 360 -8.31 -10.37 -9.89
C LEU A 360 -9.19 -9.13 -9.75
N PHE A 361 -8.78 -8.21 -8.88
CA PHE A 361 -9.46 -6.92 -8.70
C PHE A 361 -9.49 -6.13 -10.02
N THR A 362 -8.34 -6.02 -10.69
CA THR A 362 -8.24 -5.30 -11.97
C THR A 362 -9.07 -5.95 -13.08
N GLU A 363 -9.08 -7.29 -13.17
CA GLU A 363 -9.91 -8.01 -14.13
C GLU A 363 -11.42 -7.86 -13.83
N SER A 364 -11.79 -7.68 -12.55
CA SER A 364 -13.15 -7.28 -12.19
C SER A 364 -13.48 -5.88 -12.73
N LEU A 365 -12.60 -4.89 -12.53
CA LEU A 365 -12.81 -3.52 -13.05
C LEU A 365 -12.95 -3.48 -14.58
N LYS A 366 -12.14 -4.28 -15.28
CA LYS A 366 -12.19 -4.43 -16.74
C LYS A 366 -13.50 -5.05 -17.22
N ARG A 367 -13.99 -6.09 -16.53
CA ARG A 367 -15.28 -6.71 -16.86
C ARG A 367 -16.43 -5.71 -16.68
N ASP A 368 -16.42 -4.96 -15.59
CA ASP A 368 -17.40 -3.90 -15.35
C ASP A 368 -17.37 -2.85 -16.49
N ASP A 369 -16.18 -2.41 -16.93
CA ASP A 369 -16.05 -1.44 -18.04
C ASP A 369 -16.63 -2.01 -19.33
N GLN A 370 -16.39 -3.28 -19.62
CA GLN A 370 -16.96 -3.96 -20.79
C GLN A 370 -18.48 -4.11 -20.69
N GLN A 371 -19.02 -4.40 -19.51
CA GLN A 371 -20.46 -4.53 -19.28
C GLN A 371 -21.17 -3.19 -19.47
N VAL A 372 -20.67 -2.12 -18.85
CA VAL A 372 -21.25 -0.78 -19.01
C VAL A 372 -21.21 -0.32 -20.46
N ARG A 373 -20.11 -0.58 -21.18
CA ARG A 373 -20.03 -0.29 -22.62
C ARG A 373 -21.03 -1.07 -23.48
N ARG A 374 -21.50 -2.22 -23.02
CA ARG A 374 -22.57 -3.01 -23.65
C ARG A 374 -23.97 -2.58 -23.21
N GLY A 375 -24.09 -1.50 -22.44
CA GLY A 375 -25.36 -1.00 -21.90
C GLY A 375 -25.89 -1.80 -20.69
N ILE A 376 -25.06 -2.66 -20.09
CA ILE A 376 -25.44 -3.44 -18.92
C ILE A 376 -25.17 -2.62 -17.67
N SER A 377 -26.22 -2.36 -16.88
CA SER A 377 -26.09 -1.71 -15.58
C SER A 377 -25.26 -2.58 -14.62
N ILE A 378 -24.25 -1.97 -14.00
CA ILE A 378 -23.46 -2.59 -12.93
C ILE A 378 -23.90 -2.03 -11.56
N LYS A 379 -23.81 -2.83 -10.50
CA LYS A 379 -24.04 -2.36 -9.12
C LYS A 379 -22.72 -2.06 -8.44
N TYR A 380 -22.63 -0.89 -7.81
CA TYR A 380 -21.49 -0.52 -6.99
C TYR A 380 -21.72 -0.96 -5.54
N GLY A 381 -20.85 -1.83 -5.01
CA GLY A 381 -20.93 -2.39 -3.66
C GLY A 381 -21.79 -3.65 -3.57
N ASN A 382 -21.22 -4.73 -3.02
CA ASN A 382 -21.85 -6.01 -2.60
C ASN A 382 -21.95 -7.19 -3.60
N ASN A 383 -20.96 -7.50 -4.45
CA ASN A 383 -20.98 -8.84 -5.09
C ASN A 383 -19.63 -9.43 -5.53
N TRP A 384 -18.75 -9.71 -4.56
CA TRP A 384 -17.43 -10.32 -4.82
C TRP A 384 -17.45 -11.84 -5.04
N ASP A 385 -18.50 -12.55 -4.58
CA ASP A 385 -18.58 -14.01 -4.72
C ASP A 385 -18.58 -14.45 -6.20
N SER A 386 -19.22 -13.68 -7.06
CA SER A 386 -19.27 -13.92 -8.52
C SER A 386 -17.91 -13.80 -9.22
N VAL A 387 -16.99 -12.98 -8.68
CA VAL A 387 -15.67 -12.72 -9.28
C VAL A 387 -14.74 -13.92 -9.10
N VAL A 388 -14.81 -14.57 -7.93
CA VAL A 388 -14.01 -15.74 -7.57
C VAL A 388 -14.46 -16.98 -8.34
N GLU A 389 -15.77 -17.20 -8.48
CA GLU A 389 -16.34 -18.31 -9.27
C GLU A 389 -15.99 -18.21 -10.76
N THR A 390 -16.06 -17.01 -11.34
CA THR A 390 -15.84 -16.82 -12.80
C THR A 390 -14.39 -17.08 -13.23
N LEU A 391 -13.42 -16.94 -12.33
CA LEU A 391 -11.99 -17.11 -12.64
C LEU A 391 -11.47 -18.53 -12.37
N GLY A 392 -12.37 -19.48 -12.06
CA GLY A 392 -12.01 -20.90 -11.90
C GLY A 392 -11.10 -21.17 -10.69
N LEU A 393 -11.04 -20.24 -9.73
CA LEU A 393 -10.26 -20.39 -8.51
C LEU A 393 -11.12 -21.12 -7.49
N LEU A 394 -10.70 -22.33 -7.10
CA LEU A 394 -11.27 -23.02 -5.94
C LEU A 394 -11.15 -22.06 -4.75
N THR A 395 -12.28 -21.69 -4.18
CA THR A 395 -12.38 -21.01 -2.88
C THR A 395 -11.47 -21.76 -1.91
N PRO A 396 -10.48 -21.09 -1.26
CA PRO A 396 -9.88 -21.68 -0.08
C PRO A 396 -11.03 -21.89 0.88
N LEU A 397 -11.29 -23.14 1.30
CA LEU A 397 -12.24 -23.42 2.36
C LEU A 397 -11.93 -22.45 3.50
N MET A 398 -12.84 -21.50 3.74
CA MET A 398 -12.91 -20.84 5.03
C MET A 398 -13.09 -21.96 6.04
N SER A 399 -12.01 -22.29 6.76
CA SER A 399 -12.12 -23.18 7.90
C SER A 399 -12.97 -22.45 8.92
N SER A 400 -14.25 -22.81 8.96
CA SER A 400 -15.14 -22.53 10.08
C SER A 400 -14.59 -23.25 11.30
N SER A 401 -13.69 -22.62 12.05
CA SER A 401 -13.44 -23.03 13.42
C SER A 401 -14.57 -22.47 14.26
N LEU A 402 -15.54 -23.33 14.54
CA LEU A 402 -16.44 -23.23 15.69
C LEU A 402 -15.63 -22.85 16.94
N ALA A 403 -15.74 -21.59 17.39
CA ALA A 403 -15.43 -21.25 18.77
C ALA A 403 -16.68 -21.54 19.60
N PRO A 404 -16.58 -22.33 20.70
CA PRO A 404 -17.73 -22.62 21.54
C PRO A 404 -18.18 -21.34 22.24
N LYS A 405 -19.50 -21.11 22.26
CA LYS A 405 -20.15 -20.10 23.10
C LYS A 405 -19.82 -20.40 24.56
N SER A 406 -19.04 -19.53 25.22
CA SER A 406 -19.00 -19.48 26.68
C SER A 406 -19.66 -18.19 27.15
N SER A 407 -20.67 -18.37 27.98
CA SER A 407 -21.38 -17.35 28.74
C SER A 407 -20.50 -16.84 29.88
N ALA A 408 -20.20 -15.54 29.91
CA ALA A 408 -19.86 -14.82 31.13
C ALA A 408 -20.20 -13.33 30.93
N GLY A 409 -20.98 -12.79 31.87
CA GLY A 409 -21.38 -11.37 31.92
C GLY A 409 -20.21 -10.42 32.21
N PRO A 410 -20.49 -9.11 32.29
CA PRO A 410 -19.47 -8.07 32.24
C PRO A 410 -18.68 -8.03 33.56
N MET A 411 -17.34 -7.95 33.48
CA MET A 411 -16.50 -7.74 34.66
C MET A 411 -15.53 -6.58 34.43
N ASP A 412 -15.99 -5.44 34.95
CA ASP A 412 -15.32 -4.35 35.65
C ASP A 412 -13.82 -4.06 35.43
N LEU A 413 -13.54 -2.78 35.13
CA LEU A 413 -12.21 -2.17 35.16
C LEU A 413 -11.88 -1.74 36.59
N SER A 414 -11.07 -2.53 37.31
CA SER A 414 -10.17 -1.98 38.32
C SER A 414 -9.01 -2.93 38.66
N THR A 415 -7.84 -2.33 38.87
CA THR A 415 -6.66 -2.90 39.57
C THR A 415 -5.78 -3.92 38.83
N SER A 416 -4.63 -3.45 38.31
CA SER A 416 -3.33 -3.70 38.95
C SER A 416 -2.17 -3.13 38.16
N ILE A 417 -1.47 -2.22 38.84
CA ILE A 417 -0.14 -1.71 38.53
C ILE A 417 0.85 -2.85 38.76
N ALA A 418 1.68 -3.17 37.77
CA ALA A 418 2.90 -3.96 37.97
C ALA A 418 4.07 -3.24 37.32
N THR A 419 4.78 -2.52 38.17
CA THR A 419 6.10 -1.93 37.98
C THR A 419 7.11 -3.02 37.63
N VAL A 420 7.83 -2.87 36.51
CA VAL A 420 9.09 -3.61 36.29
C VAL A 420 10.17 -2.61 35.97
N THR A 421 11.14 -2.55 36.87
CA THR A 421 12.29 -1.65 36.88
C THR A 421 13.57 -2.43 36.55
N LEU A 422 14.40 -1.80 35.71
CA LEU A 422 15.88 -1.88 35.58
C LEU A 422 16.54 -3.03 34.78
N PRO A 423 17.82 -2.87 34.31
CA PRO A 423 18.71 -1.70 34.38
C PRO A 423 19.39 -1.27 33.05
N ILE A 424 19.89 -0.03 33.08
CA ILE A 424 20.87 0.57 32.16
C ILE A 424 22.27 0.29 32.71
N SER A 425 23.14 -0.36 31.93
CA SER A 425 24.60 -0.19 32.04
C SER A 425 25.35 -0.64 30.77
N LEU A 426 26.05 0.33 30.19
CA LEU A 426 27.38 0.26 29.57
C LEU A 426 27.62 -0.75 28.42
N ILE A 427 27.85 -0.23 27.20
CA ILE A 427 29.17 -0.22 26.56
C ILE A 427 29.17 0.88 25.48
N LEU A 428 30.04 1.87 25.67
CA LEU A 428 30.49 2.84 24.68
C LEU A 428 31.96 2.52 24.42
N PRO A 429 32.45 2.66 23.18
CA PRO A 429 33.77 3.22 22.98
C PRO A 429 33.67 4.57 22.27
N ALA A 430 34.29 5.58 22.87
CA ALA A 430 34.78 6.78 22.19
C ALA A 430 35.68 6.34 21.02
N THR A 431 35.67 6.97 19.83
CA THR A 431 36.35 8.25 19.59
C THR A 431 36.04 8.68 18.16
N ILE A 432 35.33 9.79 17.93
CA ILE A 432 35.48 10.59 16.68
C ILE A 432 35.34 12.07 17.06
N ARG A 433 36.47 12.80 16.91
CA ARG A 433 36.55 14.26 16.96
C ARG A 433 35.72 14.87 15.83
N ALA A 434 35.12 16.01 16.14
CA ALA A 434 34.26 16.81 15.29
C ALA A 434 34.83 17.10 13.89
N SER A 435 33.98 16.95 12.87
CA SER A 435 33.95 17.86 11.72
C SER A 435 32.53 18.38 11.56
N ALA A 436 32.40 19.70 11.62
CA ALA A 436 31.11 20.40 11.59
C ALA A 436 30.63 20.54 10.14
N THR A 437 29.68 19.72 9.69
CA THR A 437 28.81 20.00 8.53
C THR A 437 27.53 19.14 8.57
N ASN A 438 26.38 19.74 8.25
CA ASN A 438 25.04 19.16 7.95
C ASN A 438 24.36 18.11 8.87
N ALA A 439 25.05 17.46 9.81
CA ALA A 439 24.45 16.47 10.71
C ALA A 439 23.55 17.10 11.81
N GLY A 440 23.82 18.35 12.19
CA GLY A 440 23.06 19.07 13.22
C GLY A 440 21.62 19.42 12.84
N ARG A 441 21.30 19.50 11.53
CA ARG A 441 19.91 19.66 11.08
C ARG A 441 19.18 18.32 11.11
N GLN A 442 19.77 17.23 10.60
CA GLN A 442 19.13 15.89 10.59
C GLN A 442 18.75 15.36 11.98
N LEU A 443 19.52 15.66 13.04
CA LEU A 443 19.13 15.25 14.40
C LEU A 443 17.90 16.02 14.94
N ARG A 444 17.68 17.28 14.54
CA ARG A 444 16.45 18.01 14.89
C ARG A 444 15.21 17.45 14.18
N TRP A 445 15.36 16.92 12.96
CA TRP A 445 14.28 16.30 12.18
C TRP A 445 13.86 14.94 12.74
N LYS A 446 14.82 14.08 13.16
CA LYS A 446 14.51 12.82 13.85
C LYS A 446 13.91 13.04 15.25
N ALA A 447 14.36 14.07 15.97
CA ALA A 447 13.80 14.42 17.28
C ALA A 447 12.34 14.90 17.19
N CYS A 448 11.95 15.65 16.16
CA CYS A 448 10.55 16.04 15.96
C CYS A 448 9.66 14.84 15.61
N PHE A 449 10.13 13.93 14.75
CA PHE A 449 9.38 12.71 14.41
C PHE A 449 9.24 11.75 15.60
N LEU A 450 10.27 11.64 16.46
CA LEU A 450 10.20 10.93 17.73
C LEU A 450 9.33 11.64 18.77
N LEU A 451 9.32 12.97 18.84
CA LEU A 451 8.40 13.74 19.69
C LEU A 451 6.94 13.49 19.29
N PHE A 452 6.65 13.35 18.00
CA PHE A 452 5.33 12.94 17.51
C PHE A 452 4.93 11.52 17.94
N GLN A 453 5.88 10.57 18.04
CA GLN A 453 5.60 9.22 18.56
C GLN A 453 5.51 9.16 20.09
N LEU A 454 6.33 9.95 20.81
CA LEU A 454 6.38 9.97 22.27
C LEU A 454 5.19 10.73 22.91
N CYS A 455 4.54 11.64 22.18
CA CYS A 455 3.29 12.31 22.62
C CYS A 455 2.02 11.44 22.48
N GLY A 456 2.15 10.12 22.27
CA GLY A 456 1.02 9.19 22.29
C GLY A 456 0.15 9.20 21.04
N TRP A 457 0.61 9.78 19.93
CA TRP A 457 -0.13 9.86 18.67
C TRP A 457 0.19 8.66 17.79
N LYS A 458 -0.40 7.49 18.09
CA LYS A 458 -0.33 6.30 17.23
C LYS A 458 -1.04 6.55 15.90
N VAL A 459 -0.32 6.30 14.80
CA VAL A 459 -0.83 6.18 13.43
C VAL A 459 -1.83 5.03 13.35
#